data_AF-A0A811PLT3-F1
#
_entry.id   AF-A0A811PLT3-F1
#
_cell.length_a   1.000
_cell.length_b   1.000
_cell.length_c   1.000
_cell.angle_alpha   90.00
_cell.angle_beta   90.00
_cell.angle_gamma   90.00
#
_symmetry.space_group_name_H-M   'P 1'
#
loop_
_entity.id
_entity.type
_entity.pdbx_description
1 polymer ?
#
loop_
_entity_poly.entity_id
_entity_poly.type
_entity_poly.pdbx_seq_one_letter_code
_entity_poly.pdbx_strand_id
1 'polypeptide(L)'
;MDMEDPPPPPQRLCCAVQHYEWGRRGAASLVARLADQQDPTPTLSSGWNAPVLSVAKALSIQAHPDKKLAEALHALRPSVYKDGNHKPEMAIAITEFRALYGFAGIQELRDLLSTVPEVEGLIGHEHAAKLMSFNEYDGGNEVKSSLQSAFAKLMVASKDMVSEAPAKLISRLNTESK
;
A
#
# COMPACT_ATOMS: atom_id res chain seq x y z
N MET A 1 14.00 -51.78 14.15
CA MET A 1 13.13 -50.71 14.63
C MET A 1 14.02 -49.49 14.71
N ASP A 2 14.02 -48.71 13.63
CA ASP A 2 14.81 -47.48 13.57
C ASP A 2 14.19 -46.49 14.55
N MET A 3 14.92 -46.22 15.64
CA MET A 3 14.58 -45.17 16.59
C MET A 3 14.93 -43.85 15.92
N GLU A 4 13.95 -43.16 15.34
CA GLU A 4 14.16 -41.78 14.89
C GLU A 4 14.56 -40.91 16.09
N ASP A 5 15.65 -40.16 15.94
CA ASP A 5 16.07 -39.18 16.94
C ASP A 5 14.95 -38.15 17.18
N PRO A 6 14.77 -37.68 18.43
CA PRO A 6 13.76 -36.67 18.71
C PRO A 6 14.06 -35.38 17.94
N PRO A 7 13.02 -34.64 17.51
CA PRO A 7 13.23 -33.39 16.80
C PRO A 7 14.03 -32.41 17.67
N PRO A 8 14.85 -31.54 17.05
CA PRO A 8 15.63 -30.56 17.80
C PRO A 8 14.71 -29.62 18.58
N PRO A 9 15.16 -29.12 19.75
CA PRO A 9 14.38 -28.19 20.55
C PRO A 9 14.16 -26.86 19.80
N PRO A 10 13.07 -26.12 20.11
CA PRO A 10 12.84 -24.80 19.55
C PRO A 10 14.04 -23.88 19.76
N GLN A 11 14.47 -23.20 18.69
CA GLN A 11 15.56 -22.23 18.73
C GLN A 11 14.99 -20.81 18.71
N ARG A 12 15.54 -19.93 19.54
CA ARG A 12 15.20 -18.51 19.50
C ARG A 12 15.94 -17.86 18.34
N LEU A 13 15.21 -17.15 17.49
CA LEU A 13 15.77 -16.39 16.38
C LEU A 13 16.04 -14.95 16.83
N CYS A 14 17.19 -14.44 16.39
CA CYS A 14 17.51 -13.02 16.47
C CYS A 14 17.21 -12.41 15.10
N CYS A 15 16.44 -11.33 15.09
CA CYS A 15 15.85 -10.78 13.89
C CYS A 15 16.45 -9.42 13.59
N ALA A 16 16.89 -9.23 12.34
CA ALA A 16 17.42 -7.95 11.90
C ALA A 16 16.38 -6.83 12.00
N VAL A 17 16.84 -5.64 12.37
CA VAL A 17 16.03 -4.43 12.43
C VAL A 17 16.39 -3.52 11.26
N GLN A 18 15.39 -3.02 10.56
CA GLN A 18 15.55 -2.03 9.50
C GLN A 18 15.13 -0.65 10.00
N HIS A 19 15.92 0.37 9.67
CA HIS A 19 15.71 1.74 10.15
C HIS A 19 15.29 2.67 9.00
N TYR A 20 14.00 2.65 8.66
CA TYR A 20 13.43 3.54 7.64
C TYR A 20 12.93 4.86 8.23
N GLU A 21 12.90 5.93 7.41
CA GLU A 21 12.43 7.25 7.83
C GLU A 21 10.97 7.29 8.28
N TRP A 22 10.13 6.43 7.72
CA TRP A 22 8.71 6.33 8.06
C TRP A 22 8.46 5.59 9.39
N GLY A 23 9.48 4.96 9.97
CA GLY A 23 9.35 4.16 11.19
C GLY A 23 9.23 4.99 12.46
N ARG A 24 8.47 4.50 13.45
CA ARG A 24 8.45 5.07 14.81
C ARG A 24 9.84 4.96 15.43
N ARG A 25 10.15 5.89 16.34
CA ARG A 25 11.47 6.02 16.97
C ARG A 25 11.40 5.74 18.48
N GLY A 26 12.51 5.27 19.02
CA GLY A 26 12.69 5.01 20.46
C GLY A 26 11.61 4.10 21.04
N ALA A 27 11.24 4.36 22.29
CA ALA A 27 10.25 3.56 23.04
C ALA A 27 8.85 3.52 22.40
N ALA A 28 8.51 4.48 21.53
CA ALA A 28 7.26 4.48 20.77
C ALA A 28 7.24 3.44 19.64
N SER A 29 8.40 2.87 19.28
CA SER A 29 8.51 1.82 18.28
C SER A 29 8.37 0.44 18.92
N LEU A 30 7.37 -0.33 18.51
CA LEU A 30 7.25 -1.73 18.92
C LEU A 30 8.47 -2.54 18.45
N VAL A 31 9.00 -2.23 17.26
CA VAL A 31 10.21 -2.89 16.74
C VAL A 31 11.41 -2.63 17.64
N ALA A 32 11.61 -1.39 18.12
CA ALA A 32 12.71 -1.08 19.03
C ALA A 32 12.57 -1.84 20.36
N ARG A 33 11.37 -1.83 20.96
CA ARG A 33 11.11 -2.56 22.21
C ARG A 33 11.31 -4.07 22.07
N LEU A 34 10.95 -4.64 20.92
CA LEU A 34 11.18 -6.06 20.64
C LEU A 34 12.66 -6.35 20.42
N ALA A 35 13.39 -5.46 19.74
CA ALA A 35 14.82 -5.58 19.50
C ALA A 35 15.63 -5.57 20.81
N ASP A 36 15.27 -4.70 21.76
CA ASP A 36 15.91 -4.60 23.08
C ASP A 36 15.74 -5.88 23.93
N GLN A 37 14.79 -6.75 23.57
CA GLN A 37 14.52 -8.02 24.26
C GLN A 37 15.13 -9.24 23.56
N GLN A 38 15.86 -9.05 22.46
CA GLN A 38 16.50 -10.16 21.74
C GLN A 38 17.77 -10.63 22.46
N ASP A 39 17.99 -11.94 22.47
CA ASP A 39 19.26 -12.52 22.94
C ASP A 39 20.36 -12.30 21.88
N PRO A 40 21.65 -12.18 22.24
CA PRO A 40 22.73 -11.91 21.29
C PRO A 40 23.17 -13.13 20.44
N THR A 41 22.39 -14.21 20.44
CA THR A 41 22.70 -15.47 19.73
C THR A 41 22.66 -15.30 18.20
N PRO A 42 23.37 -16.13 17.40
CA PRO A 42 23.47 -15.94 15.97
C PRO A 42 22.11 -16.05 15.27
N THR A 43 21.90 -15.17 14.28
CA THR A 43 20.73 -15.17 13.41
C THR A 43 20.72 -16.39 12.48
N LEU A 44 19.70 -17.25 12.57
CA LEU A 44 19.38 -18.17 11.48
C LEU A 44 18.56 -17.45 10.41
N SER A 45 18.96 -17.61 9.15
CA SER A 45 18.20 -17.14 7.98
C SER A 45 17.12 -18.16 7.64
N SER A 46 15.85 -17.83 7.88
CA SER A 46 14.70 -18.59 7.36
C SER A 46 14.20 -18.01 6.03
N GLY A 47 13.66 -18.85 5.15
CA GLY A 47 13.02 -18.43 3.89
C GLY A 47 11.65 -17.75 4.05
N TRP A 48 11.15 -17.61 5.27
CA TRP A 48 9.89 -16.91 5.60
C TRP A 48 10.19 -15.50 6.11
N ASN A 49 9.44 -14.51 5.63
CA ASN A 49 9.56 -13.11 6.03
C ASN A 49 8.27 -12.64 6.71
N ALA A 50 8.28 -12.55 8.05
CA ALA A 50 7.16 -12.07 8.87
C ALA A 50 7.57 -10.80 9.64
N PRO A 51 7.66 -9.64 8.96
CA PRO A 51 8.16 -8.42 9.59
C PRO A 51 7.14 -7.80 10.55
N VAL A 52 7.63 -7.28 11.67
CA VAL A 52 6.87 -6.33 12.50
C VAL A 52 7.12 -4.92 11.95
N LEU A 53 6.06 -4.21 11.60
CA LEU A 53 6.14 -2.82 11.15
C LEU A 53 5.67 -1.88 12.26
N SER A 54 6.48 -0.88 12.61
CA SER A 54 6.07 0.20 13.50
C SER A 54 6.07 1.53 12.74
N VAL A 55 4.89 1.90 12.23
CA VAL A 55 4.72 2.96 11.22
C VAL A 55 4.36 4.29 11.88
N ALA A 56 5.12 5.35 11.56
CA ALA A 56 4.89 6.74 12.00
C ALA A 56 4.41 7.66 10.87
N LYS A 57 4.89 7.43 9.64
CA LYS A 57 4.48 8.16 8.44
C LYS A 57 3.86 7.19 7.44
N ALA A 58 2.94 7.67 6.62
CA ALA A 58 2.35 6.87 5.56
C ALA A 58 3.43 6.28 4.64
N LEU A 59 3.26 5.00 4.31
CA LEU A 59 4.07 4.31 3.31
C LEU A 59 3.61 4.74 1.91
N SER A 60 4.44 4.49 0.89
CA SER A 60 4.04 4.69 -0.51
C SER A 60 2.82 3.84 -0.86
N ILE A 61 1.95 4.36 -1.73
CA ILE A 61 0.91 3.56 -2.39
C ILE A 61 1.59 2.51 -3.27
N GLN A 62 1.19 1.25 -3.14
CA GLN A 62 1.85 0.10 -3.76
C GLN A 62 0.84 -0.90 -4.31
N ALA A 63 1.25 -1.60 -5.36
CA ALA A 63 0.60 -2.80 -5.86
C ALA A 63 1.69 -3.81 -6.25
N HIS A 64 1.45 -5.09 -5.97
CA HIS A 64 2.37 -6.17 -6.33
C HIS A 64 1.89 -6.86 -7.61
N PRO A 65 2.78 -7.16 -8.56
CA PRO A 65 2.41 -7.90 -9.76
C PRO A 65 1.99 -9.33 -9.42
N ASP A 66 1.10 -9.89 -10.24
CA ASP A 66 0.89 -11.33 -10.24
C ASP A 66 2.15 -12.09 -10.71
N LYS A 67 2.14 -13.42 -10.61
CA LYS A 67 3.32 -14.24 -10.89
C LYS A 67 3.83 -14.05 -12.32
N LYS A 68 2.92 -14.03 -13.30
CA LYS A 68 3.25 -13.91 -14.71
C LYS A 68 3.84 -12.54 -15.02
N LEU A 69 3.25 -11.49 -14.47
CA LEU A 69 3.72 -10.13 -14.64
C LEU A 69 5.05 -9.90 -13.92
N ALA A 70 5.25 -10.50 -12.74
CA ALA A 70 6.52 -10.42 -11.99
C ALA A 70 7.68 -11.02 -12.78
N GLU A 71 7.49 -12.21 -13.38
CA GLU A 71 8.49 -12.86 -14.24
C GLU A 71 8.86 -11.98 -15.45
N ALA A 72 7.86 -11.43 -16.13
CA ALA A 72 8.08 -10.54 -17.26
C ALA A 72 8.83 -9.25 -16.86
N LEU A 73 8.43 -8.64 -15.74
CA LEU A 73 9.05 -7.41 -15.23
C LEU A 73 10.48 -7.63 -14.75
N HIS A 74 10.77 -8.76 -14.09
CA HIS A 74 12.12 -9.14 -13.68
C HIS A 74 13.04 -9.35 -14.90
N ALA A 75 12.56 -10.08 -15.91
CA ALA A 75 13.32 -10.30 -17.14
C ALA A 75 13.62 -8.97 -17.88
N LEU A 76 12.66 -8.03 -17.90
CA LEU A 76 12.81 -6.76 -18.60
C LEU A 76 13.65 -5.73 -17.81
N ARG A 77 13.53 -5.70 -16.48
CA ARG A 77 14.13 -4.68 -15.60
C ARG A 77 14.63 -5.29 -14.27
N PRO A 78 15.67 -6.15 -14.30
CA PRO A 78 16.12 -6.91 -13.13
C PRO A 78 16.68 -6.05 -11.99
N SER A 79 17.14 -4.83 -12.28
CA SER A 79 17.59 -3.88 -11.25
C SER A 79 16.45 -3.25 -10.45
N VAL A 80 15.23 -3.22 -11.01
CA VAL A 80 14.03 -2.64 -10.38
C VAL A 80 13.18 -3.74 -9.75
N TYR A 81 12.93 -4.82 -10.50
CA TYR A 81 12.20 -5.99 -10.02
C TYR A 81 13.21 -7.08 -9.69
N LYS A 82 13.44 -7.32 -8.40
CA LYS A 82 14.59 -8.12 -7.92
C LYS A 82 14.45 -9.63 -8.17
N ASP A 83 13.22 -10.10 -8.31
CA ASP A 83 12.89 -11.49 -8.57
C ASP A 83 11.56 -11.59 -9.34
N GLY A 84 11.27 -12.78 -9.86
CA GLY A 84 10.04 -13.07 -10.60
C GLY A 84 8.91 -13.63 -9.72
N ASN A 85 8.84 -13.34 -8.42
CA ASN A 85 7.78 -13.85 -7.56
C ASN A 85 6.63 -12.86 -7.38
N HIS A 86 5.42 -13.41 -7.28
CA HIS A 86 4.29 -12.63 -6.76
C HIS A 86 4.50 -12.44 -5.24
N LYS A 87 3.96 -11.35 -4.70
CA LYS A 87 4.14 -10.99 -3.29
C LYS A 87 2.78 -10.85 -2.59
N PRO A 88 2.17 -11.96 -2.15
CA PRO A 88 0.95 -11.89 -1.37
C PRO A 88 1.32 -11.39 0.03
N GLU A 89 0.63 -10.33 0.49
CA GLU A 89 0.87 -9.73 1.79
C GLU A 89 -0.40 -9.81 2.64
N MET A 90 -0.22 -10.03 3.94
CA MET A 90 -1.28 -10.02 4.94
C MET A 90 -0.82 -9.14 6.10
N ALA A 91 -1.67 -8.22 6.53
CA ALA A 91 -1.41 -7.34 7.66
C ALA A 91 -2.36 -7.69 8.82
N ILE A 92 -1.78 -7.82 10.02
CA ILE A 92 -2.54 -7.99 11.27
C ILE A 92 -2.24 -6.79 12.15
N ALA A 93 -3.29 -6.06 12.53
CA ALA A 93 -3.18 -4.88 13.37
C ALA A 93 -2.89 -5.29 14.83
N ILE A 94 -1.72 -4.92 15.34
CA ILE A 94 -1.34 -5.08 16.77
C ILE A 94 -1.82 -3.88 17.60
N THR A 95 -1.93 -2.71 16.97
CA THR A 95 -2.44 -1.45 17.52
C THR A 95 -3.46 -0.86 16.56
N GLU A 96 -4.05 0.30 16.88
CA GLU A 96 -4.83 1.07 15.88
C GLU A 96 -4.00 1.22 14.59
N PHE A 97 -4.64 0.87 13.47
CA PHE A 97 -4.00 0.77 12.17
C PHE A 97 -4.92 1.39 11.12
N ARG A 98 -4.33 2.15 10.21
CA ARG A 98 -5.02 2.79 9.08
C ARG A 98 -4.30 2.42 7.80
N ALA A 99 -5.06 2.04 6.78
CA ALA A 99 -4.55 1.65 5.48
C ALA A 99 -5.48 2.11 4.36
N LEU A 100 -4.90 2.25 3.17
CA LEU A 100 -5.62 2.29 1.91
C LEU A 100 -5.60 0.87 1.33
N TYR A 101 -6.77 0.36 0.93
CA TYR A 101 -6.89 -0.98 0.35
C TYR A 101 -7.97 -1.02 -0.72
N GLY A 102 -7.56 -1.35 -1.94
CA GLY A 102 -8.47 -1.39 -3.09
C GLY A 102 -8.95 -0.02 -3.56
N PHE A 103 -9.85 -0.04 -4.54
CA PHE A 103 -10.56 1.15 -4.99
C PHE A 103 -11.91 1.23 -4.28
N ALA A 104 -12.36 2.47 -4.05
CA ALA A 104 -13.71 2.78 -3.57
C ALA A 104 -14.78 2.21 -4.52
N GLY A 105 -15.95 1.90 -3.97
CA GLY A 105 -17.11 1.50 -4.76
C GLY A 105 -17.59 2.64 -5.67
N ILE A 106 -18.35 2.32 -6.72
CA ILE A 106 -18.77 3.34 -7.70
C ILE A 106 -19.62 4.46 -7.07
N GLN A 107 -20.46 4.16 -6.07
CA GLN A 107 -21.23 5.20 -5.37
C GLN A 107 -20.34 6.12 -4.55
N GLU A 108 -19.41 5.57 -3.76
CA GLU A 108 -18.46 6.37 -2.99
C GLU A 108 -17.58 7.23 -3.91
N LEU A 109 -17.20 6.71 -5.08
CA LEU A 109 -16.47 7.47 -6.09
C LEU A 109 -17.32 8.62 -6.67
N ARG A 110 -18.61 8.40 -6.90
CA ARG A 110 -19.54 9.46 -7.34
C ARG A 110 -19.71 10.53 -6.27
N ASP A 111 -19.88 10.12 -5.02
CA ASP A 111 -19.98 11.04 -3.89
C ASP A 111 -18.69 11.88 -3.77
N LEU A 112 -17.53 11.25 -3.90
CA LEU A 112 -16.24 11.92 -3.94
C LEU A 112 -16.14 12.92 -5.10
N LEU A 113 -16.54 12.55 -6.32
CA LEU A 113 -16.51 13.47 -7.45
C LEU A 113 -17.50 14.63 -7.30
N SER A 114 -18.62 14.41 -6.61
CA SER A 114 -19.61 15.47 -6.34
C SER A 114 -19.19 16.44 -5.23
N THR A 115 -18.35 15.99 -4.28
CA THR A 115 -17.95 16.76 -3.09
C THR A 115 -16.51 17.26 -3.12
N VAL A 116 -15.68 16.74 -4.03
CA VAL A 116 -14.25 17.06 -4.13
C VAL A 116 -13.90 17.53 -5.55
N PRO A 117 -14.21 18.79 -5.90
CA PRO A 117 -13.98 19.33 -7.25
C PRO A 117 -12.50 19.34 -7.66
N GLU A 118 -11.57 19.34 -6.68
CA GLU A 118 -10.14 19.25 -6.94
C GLU A 118 -9.75 17.93 -7.63
N VAL A 119 -10.50 16.84 -7.40
CA VAL A 119 -10.28 15.56 -8.06
C VAL A 119 -10.74 15.62 -9.51
N GLU A 120 -11.91 16.22 -9.79
CA GLU A 120 -12.37 16.46 -11.16
C GLU A 120 -11.34 17.31 -11.93
N GLY A 121 -10.74 18.32 -11.30
CA GLY A 121 -9.69 19.12 -11.91
C GLY A 121 -8.45 18.32 -12.34
N LEU A 122 -8.15 17.20 -11.68
CA LEU A 122 -7.02 16.32 -12.01
C LEU A 122 -7.36 15.29 -13.08
N ILE A 123 -8.55 14.69 -12.99
CA ILE A 123 -8.96 13.64 -13.94
C ILE A 123 -9.62 14.21 -15.21
N GLY A 124 -10.10 15.45 -15.18
CA GLY A 124 -10.80 16.10 -16.29
C GLY A 124 -12.30 15.77 -16.36
N HIS A 125 -13.07 16.72 -16.89
CA HIS A 125 -14.54 16.67 -16.91
C HIS A 125 -15.09 15.44 -17.63
N GLU A 126 -14.49 15.02 -18.76
CA GLU A 126 -14.94 13.84 -19.51
C GLU A 126 -14.87 12.56 -18.68
N HIS A 127 -13.76 12.35 -17.97
CA HIS A 127 -13.57 11.18 -17.11
C HIS A 127 -14.48 11.22 -15.89
N ALA A 128 -14.67 12.40 -15.28
CA ALA A 128 -15.58 12.58 -14.15
C ALA A 128 -17.03 12.32 -14.55
N ALA A 129 -17.50 12.91 -15.66
CA ALA A 129 -18.86 12.74 -16.18
C ALA A 129 -19.16 11.26 -16.50
N LYS A 130 -18.19 10.55 -17.09
CA LYS A 130 -18.35 9.12 -17.37
C LYS A 130 -18.51 8.30 -16.09
N LEU A 131 -17.68 8.55 -15.07
CA LEU A 131 -17.80 7.88 -13.78
C LEU A 131 -19.12 8.20 -13.07
N MET A 132 -19.61 9.43 -13.20
CA MET A 132 -20.89 9.87 -12.66
C MET A 132 -22.11 9.23 -13.33
N SER A 133 -21.98 8.80 -14.59
CA SER A 133 -23.08 8.15 -15.33
C SER A 133 -23.35 6.70 -14.92
N PHE A 134 -22.41 6.05 -14.22
CA PHE A 134 -22.58 4.63 -13.85
C PHE A 134 -23.55 4.45 -12.67
N ASN A 135 -24.37 3.40 -12.75
CA ASN A 135 -25.24 2.90 -11.70
C ASN A 135 -24.60 1.70 -10.96
N GLU A 136 -25.12 1.35 -9.78
CA GLU A 136 -24.62 0.20 -8.99
C GLU A 136 -24.67 -1.13 -9.75
N TYR A 137 -25.55 -1.24 -10.75
CA TYR A 137 -25.79 -2.45 -11.53
C TYR A 137 -25.02 -2.50 -12.85
N ASP A 138 -24.26 -1.46 -13.18
CA ASP A 138 -23.52 -1.43 -14.44
C ASP A 138 -22.39 -2.48 -14.44
N GLY A 139 -22.24 -3.18 -15.57
CA GLY A 139 -21.35 -4.32 -15.69
C GLY A 139 -19.91 -3.98 -15.32
N GLY A 140 -19.32 -4.76 -14.42
CA GLY A 140 -18.01 -4.45 -13.80
C GLY A 140 -16.85 -4.21 -14.77
N ASN A 141 -16.92 -4.69 -16.01
CA ASN A 141 -15.87 -4.47 -17.01
C ASN A 141 -15.80 -3.02 -17.52
N GLU A 142 -16.94 -2.37 -17.74
CA GLU A 142 -16.97 -0.99 -18.26
C GLU A 142 -16.62 0.02 -17.17
N VAL A 143 -17.10 -0.21 -15.95
CA VAL A 143 -16.71 0.55 -14.77
C VAL A 143 -15.19 0.43 -14.56
N LYS A 144 -14.64 -0.78 -14.64
CA LYS A 144 -13.20 -1.02 -14.50
C LYS A 144 -12.36 -0.30 -15.55
N SER A 145 -12.75 -0.34 -16.83
CA SER A 145 -12.00 0.34 -17.89
C SER A 145 -12.03 1.86 -17.75
N SER A 146 -13.17 2.41 -17.33
CA SER A 146 -13.35 3.85 -17.10
C SER A 146 -12.57 4.32 -15.87
N LEU A 147 -12.61 3.56 -14.77
CA LEU A 147 -11.81 3.82 -13.58
C LEU A 147 -10.31 3.72 -13.88
N GLN A 148 -9.88 2.72 -14.64
CA GLN A 148 -8.49 2.58 -15.06
C GLN A 148 -8.03 3.81 -15.86
N SER A 149 -8.86 4.31 -16.77
CA SER A 149 -8.55 5.49 -17.57
C SER A 149 -8.45 6.75 -16.71
N ALA A 150 -9.41 6.98 -15.81
CA ALA A 150 -9.40 8.13 -14.90
C ALA A 150 -8.20 8.08 -13.93
N PHE A 151 -7.89 6.91 -13.37
CA PHE A 151 -6.74 6.71 -12.51
C PHE A 151 -5.43 6.91 -13.25
N ALA A 152 -5.30 6.40 -14.48
CA ALA A 152 -4.13 6.65 -15.32
C ALA A 152 -3.95 8.14 -15.58
N LYS A 153 -5.04 8.87 -15.87
CA LYS A 153 -5.01 10.32 -16.08
C LYS A 153 -4.50 11.07 -14.84
N LEU A 154 -4.97 10.68 -13.66
CA LEU A 154 -4.47 11.20 -12.38
C LEU A 154 -2.97 10.95 -12.21
N MET A 155 -2.50 9.72 -12.46
CA MET A 155 -1.10 9.32 -12.24
C MET A 155 -0.10 9.97 -13.23
N VAL A 156 -0.57 10.49 -14.35
CA VAL A 156 0.24 11.23 -15.34
C VAL A 156 0.01 12.74 -15.31
N ALA A 157 -0.80 13.25 -14.37
CA ALA A 157 -1.00 14.67 -14.19
C ALA A 157 0.34 15.38 -13.90
N SER A 158 0.48 16.63 -14.36
CA SER A 158 1.73 17.37 -14.18
C SER A 158 1.99 17.64 -12.69
N LYS A 159 3.27 17.76 -12.34
CA LYS A 159 3.67 18.10 -10.97
C LYS A 159 2.99 19.37 -10.46
N ASP A 160 2.83 20.37 -11.33
CA ASP A 160 2.20 21.64 -10.98
C ASP A 160 0.73 21.42 -10.60
N MET A 161 -0.03 20.73 -11.46
CA MET A 161 -1.43 20.37 -11.19
C MET A 161 -1.59 19.58 -9.89
N VAL A 162 -0.73 18.58 -9.67
CA VAL A 162 -0.76 17.75 -8.47
C VAL A 162 -0.37 18.55 -7.23
N SER A 163 0.52 19.54 -7.34
CA SER A 163 0.92 20.38 -6.19
C SER A 163 -0.15 21.39 -5.80
N GLU A 164 -0.93 21.89 -6.76
CA GLU A 164 -2.01 22.83 -6.51
C GLU A 164 -3.26 22.18 -5.90
N ALA A 165 -3.59 20.95 -6.31
CA ALA A 165 -4.84 20.31 -5.90
C ALA A 165 -4.97 20.11 -4.36
N PRO A 166 -3.95 19.60 -3.64
CA PRO A 166 -3.98 19.52 -2.17
C PRO A 166 -4.10 20.89 -1.50
N ALA A 167 -3.43 21.93 -2.03
CA ALA A 167 -3.51 23.27 -1.46
C ALA A 167 -4.94 23.84 -1.55
N LYS A 168 -5.60 23.66 -2.70
CA LYS A 168 -7.01 24.02 -2.92
C LYS A 168 -7.94 23.22 -1.98
N LEU A 169 -7.73 21.91 -1.92
CA LEU A 169 -8.51 21.02 -1.05
C LEU A 169 -8.42 21.42 0.43
N ILE A 170 -7.21 21.64 0.94
CA ILE A 170 -6.99 22.09 2.32
C ILE A 170 -7.66 23.44 2.57
N SER A 171 -7.52 24.39 1.64
CA SER A 171 -8.14 25.72 1.77
C SER A 171 -9.67 25.63 1.86
N ARG A 172 -10.29 24.76 1.03
CA ARG A 172 -11.74 24.56 1.03
C ARG A 172 -12.21 23.92 2.33
N LEU A 173 -11.58 22.82 2.77
CA LEU A 173 -11.94 22.12 4.01
C LEU A 173 -11.80 23.01 5.25
N ASN A 174 -10.79 23.88 5.29
CA ASN A 174 -10.62 24.87 6.37
C ASN A 174 -11.71 25.94 6.40
N THR A 175 -12.37 26.20 5.26
CA THR A 175 -13.46 27.17 5.15
C THR A 175 -14.80 26.53 5.53
N GLU A 176 -15.03 25.28 5.14
CA GLU A 176 -16.23 24.50 5.50
C GLU A 176 -16.27 24.10 6.99
N SER A 177 -15.10 24.01 7.64
CA SER A 177 -14.99 23.66 9.07
C SER A 177 -15.16 24.85 10.03
N LYS A 178 -15.46 26.05 9.51
CA LYS A 178 -15.75 27.27 10.29
C LYS A 178 -17.23 27.56 10.29
#